data_AF-A0A7V5N9B8-F1
#
_entry.id   AF-A0A7V5N9B8-F1
#
_cell.length_a   1.000
_cell.length_b   1.000
_cell.length_c   1.000
_cell.angle_alpha   90.00
_cell.angle_beta   90.00
_cell.angle_gamma   90.00
#
_symmetry.space_group_name_H-M   'P 1'
#
loop_
_entity.id
_entity.type
_entity.pdbx_description
1 polymer ?
#
loop_
_entity_poly.entity_id
_entity_poly.type
_entity_poly.pdbx_seq_one_letter_code
_entity_poly.pdbx_strand_id
1 'polypeptide(L)'
;MVESIARWSERFHASEADQRLATAIVLAVLRNQLLLEKQIEAYVPGGLRNVPRDVVLLLLLVAAQVFFLDRVPPYAAVNEAVEAGRKLGMSARQIRFLNAVARRLAAQRELMLPPSSEAPADLAIRWSVPPWLVKRFV
;
A
#
# COMPACT_ATOMS: atom_id res chain seq x y z
N MET A 1 -4.12 -8.56 15.46
CA MET A 1 -4.59 -7.98 14.17
C MET A 1 -6.05 -8.30 13.93
N VAL A 2 -6.43 -9.58 13.86
CA VAL A 2 -7.84 -10.02 13.68
C VAL A 2 -8.77 -9.42 14.74
N GLU A 3 -8.38 -9.45 16.01
CA GLU A 3 -9.12 -8.81 17.11
C GLU A 3 -9.27 -7.28 16.96
N SER A 4 -8.29 -6.61 16.36
CA SER A 4 -8.41 -5.16 16.10
C SER A 4 -9.40 -4.86 14.98
N ILE A 5 -9.43 -5.70 13.94
CA ILE A 5 -10.39 -5.57 12.84
C ILE A 5 -11.81 -5.90 13.32
N ALA A 6 -11.99 -6.95 14.12
CA ALA A 6 -13.28 -7.28 14.72
C ALA A 6 -13.83 -6.13 15.58
N ARG A 7 -13.01 -5.57 16.48
CA ARG A 7 -13.39 -4.40 17.30
C ARG A 7 -13.76 -3.17 16.46
N TRP A 8 -13.03 -2.91 15.38
CA TRP A 8 -13.39 -1.83 14.46
C TRP A 8 -14.68 -2.14 13.71
N SER A 9 -14.88 -3.38 13.28
CA SER A 9 -16.09 -3.77 12.56
C SER A 9 -17.36 -3.56 13.36
N GLU A 10 -17.35 -3.90 14.66
CA GLU A 10 -18.47 -3.65 15.56
C GLU A 10 -18.80 -2.16 15.64
N ARG A 11 -17.76 -1.31 15.74
CA ARG A 11 -17.90 0.15 15.81
C ARG A 11 -18.45 0.76 14.52
N PHE A 12 -18.16 0.18 13.35
CA PHE A 12 -18.56 0.71 12.05
C PHE A 12 -19.69 -0.09 11.38
N HIS A 13 -20.31 -1.04 12.09
CA HIS A 13 -21.33 -1.95 11.57
C HIS A 13 -20.95 -2.61 10.23
N ALA A 14 -19.67 -2.93 10.05
CA ALA A 14 -19.17 -3.45 8.79
C ALA A 14 -19.57 -4.92 8.62
N SER A 15 -19.94 -5.28 7.37
CA SER A 15 -20.34 -6.65 7.06
C SER A 15 -19.16 -7.61 7.19
N GLU A 16 -19.43 -8.91 7.31
CA GLU A 16 -18.34 -9.90 7.30
C GLU A 16 -17.50 -9.84 6.01
N ALA A 17 -18.12 -9.48 4.89
CA ALA A 17 -17.43 -9.31 3.62
C ALA A 17 -16.41 -8.16 3.71
N ASP A 18 -16.80 -7.03 4.31
CA ASP A 18 -15.92 -5.88 4.53
C ASP A 18 -14.78 -6.22 5.50
N GLN A 19 -15.07 -6.98 6.55
CA GLN A 19 -14.04 -7.46 7.49
C GLN A 19 -12.98 -8.32 6.81
N ARG A 20 -13.41 -9.27 5.96
CA ARG A 20 -12.52 -10.13 5.18
C ARG A 20 -11.69 -9.30 4.21
N LEU A 21 -12.31 -8.33 3.52
CA LEU A 21 -11.61 -7.44 2.60
C LEU A 21 -10.57 -6.58 3.32
N ALA A 22 -10.95 -5.92 4.43
CA ALA A 22 -10.04 -5.12 5.24
C ALA A 22 -8.85 -5.95 5.75
N THR A 23 -9.10 -7.17 6.21
CA THR A 23 -8.04 -8.10 6.63
C THR A 23 -7.11 -8.45 5.48
N ALA A 24 -7.65 -8.77 4.30
CA ALA A 24 -6.86 -9.08 3.12
C ALA A 24 -5.96 -7.91 2.70
N ILE A 25 -6.49 -6.68 2.69
CA ILE A 25 -5.73 -5.47 2.34
C ILE A 25 -4.60 -5.26 3.36
N VAL A 26 -4.89 -5.31 4.66
CA VAL A 26 -3.88 -5.10 5.70
C VAL A 26 -2.77 -6.16 5.62
N LEU A 27 -3.13 -7.43 5.42
CA LEU A 27 -2.14 -8.49 5.25
C LEU A 27 -1.31 -8.32 3.99
N ALA A 28 -1.92 -7.91 2.88
CA ALA A 28 -1.21 -7.63 1.64
C ALA A 28 -0.19 -6.49 1.82
N VAL A 29 -0.55 -5.42 2.53
CA VAL A 29 0.39 -4.34 2.88
C VAL A 29 1.52 -4.85 3.75
N LEU A 30 1.23 -5.52 4.86
CA LEU A 30 2.25 -5.92 5.82
C LEU A 30 3.23 -6.95 5.26
N ARG A 31 2.76 -7.88 4.41
CA ARG A 31 3.61 -8.88 3.77
C ARG A 31 4.51 -8.28 2.69
N ASN A 32 4.11 -7.19 2.07
CA ASN A 32 4.76 -6.64 0.88
C ASN A 32 5.21 -5.19 1.07
N GLN A 33 5.33 -4.70 2.30
CA GLN A 33 5.43 -3.27 2.57
C GLN A 33 6.61 -2.62 1.84
N LEU A 34 7.81 -3.20 1.94
CA LEU A 34 9.00 -2.64 1.31
C LEU A 34 8.91 -2.67 -0.22
N LEU A 35 8.33 -3.74 -0.79
CA LEU A 35 8.09 -3.84 -2.23
C LEU A 35 7.09 -2.78 -2.70
N LEU A 36 5.99 -2.59 -1.96
CA LEU A 36 4.97 -1.59 -2.25
C LEU A 36 5.51 -0.17 -2.13
N GLU A 37 6.29 0.13 -1.08
CA GLU A 37 7.00 1.41 -0.93
C GLU A 37 7.86 1.69 -2.16
N LYS A 38 8.57 0.68 -2.69
CA LYS A 38 9.35 0.83 -3.93
C LYS A 38 8.49 1.09 -5.17
N GLN A 39 7.30 0.51 -5.27
CA GLN A 39 6.36 0.85 -6.35
C GLN A 39 5.92 2.32 -6.26
N ILE A 40 5.65 2.82 -5.04
CA ILE A 40 5.21 4.19 -4.84
C ILE A 40 6.37 5.17 -5.10
N GLU A 41 7.59 4.87 -4.63
CA GLU A 41 8.78 5.72 -4.79
C GLU A 41 9.10 6.04 -6.26
N ALA A 42 8.80 5.13 -7.18
CA ALA A 42 8.95 5.37 -8.63
C ALA A 42 8.17 6.59 -9.14
N TYR A 43 7.13 7.01 -8.42
CA TYR A 43 6.26 8.15 -8.77
C TYR A 43 6.39 9.34 -7.81
N VAL A 44 7.27 9.26 -6.81
CA VAL A 44 7.46 10.29 -5.78
C VAL A 44 8.90 10.82 -5.84
N PRO A 45 9.14 11.92 -6.57
CA PRO A 45 10.44 12.57 -6.59
C PRO A 45 10.91 12.94 -5.18
N GLY A 46 12.13 12.59 -4.82
CA GLY A 46 12.68 12.84 -3.47
C GLY A 46 12.27 11.80 -2.41
N GLY A 47 11.54 10.75 -2.79
CA GLY A 47 11.22 9.61 -1.93
C GLY A 47 10.10 9.86 -0.91
N LEU A 48 9.70 8.80 -0.21
CA LEU A 48 8.54 8.84 0.71
C LEU A 48 8.80 9.60 2.01
N ARG A 49 10.07 9.87 2.36
CA ARG A 49 10.45 10.55 3.62
C ARG A 49 9.84 11.96 3.75
N ASN A 50 9.59 12.63 2.63
CA ASN A 50 9.02 13.97 2.59
C ASN A 50 7.49 13.97 2.39
N VAL A 51 6.87 12.79 2.31
CA VAL A 51 5.42 12.64 2.14
C VAL A 51 4.77 12.44 3.50
N PRO A 52 3.68 13.15 3.83
CA PRO A 52 2.95 12.93 5.07
C PRO A 52 2.54 11.46 5.23
N ARG A 53 2.73 10.91 6.43
CA ARG A 53 2.54 9.47 6.71
C ARG A 53 1.18 8.95 6.28
N ASP A 54 0.11 9.69 6.52
CA ASP A 54 -1.24 9.26 6.18
C ASP A 54 -1.45 9.14 4.66
N VAL A 55 -0.78 9.98 3.86
CA VAL A 55 -0.80 9.87 2.39
C VAL A 55 -0.07 8.61 1.95
N VAL A 56 1.10 8.31 2.56
CA VAL A 56 1.83 7.07 2.29
C VAL A 56 0.99 5.85 2.63
N LEU A 57 0.30 5.86 3.77
CA LEU A 57 -0.60 4.76 4.16
C LEU A 57 -1.72 4.55 3.14
N LEU A 58 -2.39 5.61 2.69
CA LEU A 58 -3.43 5.48 1.66
C LEU A 58 -2.86 4.95 0.33
N LEU A 59 -1.66 5.38 -0.07
CA LEU A 59 -0.99 4.86 -1.27
C LEU A 59 -0.61 3.37 -1.13
N LEU A 60 -0.18 2.94 0.05
CA LEU A 60 0.07 1.52 0.34
C LEU A 60 -1.21 0.70 0.23
N LEU A 61 -2.34 1.20 0.74
CA LEU A 61 -3.64 0.53 0.62
C LEU A 61 -4.08 0.43 -0.85
N VAL A 62 -3.89 1.49 -1.66
CA VAL A 62 -4.18 1.44 -3.10
C VAL A 62 -3.30 0.42 -3.80
N ALA A 63 -1.97 0.52 -3.61
CA ALA A 63 -1.03 -0.37 -4.26
C ALA A 63 -1.26 -1.85 -3.89
N ALA A 64 -1.58 -2.12 -2.62
CA ALA A 64 -1.91 -3.48 -2.18
C ALA A 64 -3.16 -4.03 -2.87
N GLN A 65 -4.22 -3.22 -2.99
CA GLN A 65 -5.43 -3.61 -3.71
C GLN A 65 -5.15 -3.85 -5.19
N VAL A 66 -4.40 -2.96 -5.84
CA VAL A 66 -4.09 -3.03 -7.27
C VAL A 66 -3.23 -4.25 -7.62
N PHE A 67 -2.19 -4.55 -6.82
CA PHE A 67 -1.22 -5.59 -7.19
C PHE A 67 -1.50 -6.96 -6.61
N PHE A 68 -2.32 -7.07 -5.55
CA PHE A 68 -2.50 -8.34 -4.83
C PHE A 68 -3.95 -8.78 -4.66
N LEU A 69 -4.94 -7.97 -5.05
CA LEU A 69 -6.37 -8.31 -4.90
C LEU A 69 -7.12 -8.24 -6.24
N ASP A 70 -7.40 -9.40 -6.82
CA ASP A 70 -8.06 -9.50 -8.14
C ASP A 70 -9.51 -8.98 -8.18
N ARG A 71 -10.16 -8.93 -7.01
CA ARG A 71 -11.59 -8.59 -6.89
C ARG A 71 -11.87 -7.09 -6.76
N VAL A 72 -10.84 -6.26 -6.59
CA VAL A 72 -11.01 -4.82 -6.41
C VAL A 72 -10.65 -4.11 -7.72
N PRO A 73 -11.61 -3.49 -8.42
CA PRO A 73 -11.29 -2.69 -9.60
C PRO A 73 -10.31 -1.56 -9.25
N PRO A 74 -9.23 -1.35 -10.03
CA PRO A 74 -8.22 -0.33 -9.70
C PRO A 74 -8.78 1.08 -9.51
N TYR A 75 -9.77 1.48 -10.31
CA TYR A 75 -10.42 2.79 -10.17
C TYR A 75 -11.17 2.94 -8.84
N ALA A 76 -11.74 1.85 -8.31
CA ALA A 76 -12.46 1.87 -7.05
C ALA A 76 -11.48 2.08 -5.88
N ALA A 77 -10.35 1.38 -5.89
CA ALA A 77 -9.29 1.58 -4.90
C ALA A 77 -8.79 3.04 -4.86
N VAL A 78 -8.60 3.66 -6.04
CA VAL A 78 -8.18 5.06 -6.15
C VAL A 78 -9.25 6.01 -5.59
N ASN A 79 -10.50 5.84 -5.99
CA ASN A 79 -11.59 6.72 -5.57
C ASN A 79 -11.81 6.63 -4.05
N GLU A 80 -11.86 5.41 -3.49
CA GLU A 80 -12.02 5.22 -2.04
C GLU A 80 -10.87 5.81 -1.25
N ALA A 81 -9.62 5.73 -1.75
CA ALA A 81 -8.49 6.35 -1.08
C ALA A 81 -8.60 7.89 -1.07
N VAL A 82 -9.09 8.49 -2.15
CA VAL A 82 -9.34 9.93 -2.23
C VAL A 82 -10.45 10.37 -1.27
N GLU A 83 -11.55 9.62 -1.20
CA GLU A 83 -12.62 9.90 -0.23
C GLU A 83 -12.15 9.69 1.22
N ALA A 84 -11.36 8.66 1.48
CA ALA A 84 -10.75 8.44 2.79
C ALA A 84 -9.84 9.61 3.17
N GLY A 85 -9.02 10.11 2.25
CA GLY A 85 -8.20 11.30 2.47
C GLY A 85 -9.03 12.55 2.82
N ARG A 86 -10.17 12.77 2.16
CA ARG A 86 -11.11 13.85 2.51
C ARG A 86 -11.67 13.68 3.91
N LYS A 87 -12.13 12.47 4.26
CA LYS A 87 -12.68 12.16 5.59
C LYS A 87 -11.65 12.31 6.71
N LEU A 88 -10.36 12.09 6.41
CA LEU A 88 -9.24 12.31 7.32
C LEU A 88 -8.81 13.78 7.44
N GLY A 89 -9.47 14.71 6.74
CA GLY A 89 -9.17 16.13 6.82
C GLY A 89 -7.88 16.53 6.08
N MET A 90 -7.43 15.74 5.11
CA MET A 90 -6.27 16.09 4.30
C MET A 90 -6.51 17.37 3.50
N SER A 91 -5.47 18.20 3.36
CA SER A 91 -5.52 19.38 2.51
C SER A 91 -5.79 19.02 1.05
N ALA A 92 -6.38 19.95 0.30
CA ALA A 92 -6.62 19.77 -1.14
C ALA A 92 -5.33 19.43 -1.91
N ARG A 93 -4.17 19.94 -1.46
CA ARG A 93 -2.87 19.61 -2.06
C ARG A 93 -2.50 18.14 -1.83
N GLN A 94 -2.66 17.62 -0.62
CA GLN A 94 -2.41 16.21 -0.29
C GLN A 94 -3.34 15.29 -1.08
N ILE A 95 -4.62 15.63 -1.18
CA ILE A 95 -5.60 14.82 -1.94
C ILE A 95 -5.26 14.78 -3.43
N ARG A 96 -4.88 15.92 -4.04
CA ARG A 96 -4.45 15.95 -5.44
C ARG A 96 -3.20 15.10 -5.68
N PHE A 97 -2.23 15.17 -4.76
CA PHE A 97 -1.02 14.38 -4.83
C PHE A 97 -1.32 12.88 -4.70
N LEU A 98 -2.09 12.49 -3.67
CA LEU A 98 -2.57 11.12 -3.46
C LEU A 98 -3.21 10.57 -4.74
N ASN A 99 -4.19 11.29 -5.29
CA ASN A 99 -4.91 10.89 -6.50
C ASN A 99 -3.96 10.71 -7.70
N ALA A 100 -3.04 11.66 -7.91
CA ALA A 100 -2.11 11.59 -9.03
C ALA A 100 -1.20 10.35 -8.96
N VAL A 101 -0.66 10.05 -7.78
CA VAL A 101 0.20 8.86 -7.60
C VAL A 101 -0.62 7.57 -7.66
N ALA A 102 -1.79 7.53 -7.00
CA ALA A 102 -2.69 6.39 -6.99
C ALA A 102 -3.15 5.99 -8.41
N ARG A 103 -3.43 6.97 -9.28
CA ARG A 103 -3.79 6.70 -10.68
C ARG A 103 -2.64 6.10 -11.49
N ARG A 104 -1.39 6.48 -11.20
CA ARG A 104 -0.21 5.90 -11.86
C ARG A 104 0.00 4.46 -11.43
N LEU A 105 -0.15 4.17 -10.13
CA LEU A 105 -0.15 2.81 -9.61
C LEU A 105 -1.25 1.95 -10.24
N ALA A 106 -2.48 2.46 -10.30
CA ALA A 106 -3.62 1.74 -10.89
C ALA A 106 -3.47 1.47 -12.39
N ALA A 107 -2.66 2.25 -13.10
CA ALA A 107 -2.35 2.05 -14.52
C ALA A 107 -1.14 1.14 -14.75
N GLN A 108 -0.37 0.83 -13.70
CA GLN A 108 0.78 -0.05 -13.78
C GLN A 108 0.31 -1.49 -13.90
N ARG A 109 0.76 -2.19 -14.96
CA ARG A 109 0.32 -3.56 -15.26
C ARG A 109 0.98 -4.62 -14.39
N GLU A 110 2.24 -4.41 -14.03
CA GLU A 110 3.08 -5.38 -13.33
C GLU A 110 3.96 -4.71 -12.29
N LEU A 111 4.30 -5.44 -11.23
CA LEU A 111 5.24 -4.98 -10.21
C LEU A 111 6.63 -4.74 -10.81
N MET A 112 7.21 -3.58 -10.51
CA MET A 112 8.62 -3.30 -10.80
C MET A 112 9.49 -4.02 -9.77
N LEU A 113 9.94 -5.21 -10.12
CA LEU A 113 10.82 -6.00 -9.27
C LEU A 113 12.27 -5.50 -9.41
N PRO A 114 13.06 -5.53 -8.32
CA PRO A 114 14.49 -5.25 -8.41
C PRO A 114 15.17 -6.29 -9.30
N PRO A 115 16.40 -6.02 -9.78
CA PRO A 115 17.19 -7.01 -10.52
C PRO A 115 17.19 -8.38 -9.83
N SER A 116 17.24 -9.44 -10.62
CA SER A 116 17.39 -10.80 -10.09
C SER A 116 18.85 -11.01 -9.71
N SER A 117 19.27 -10.40 -8.59
CA SER A 117 20.61 -10.51 -8.02
C SER A 117 20.55 -11.05 -6.59
N GLU A 118 21.66 -11.59 -6.11
CA GLU A 118 21.83 -12.00 -4.70
C GLU A 118 22.22 -10.82 -3.79
N ALA A 119 22.21 -9.58 -4.31
CA ALA A 119 22.51 -8.42 -3.50
C ALA A 119 21.49 -8.32 -2.35
N PRO A 120 21.94 -8.16 -1.08
CA PRO A 120 21.02 -8.11 0.05
C PRO A 120 19.94 -7.03 -0.04
N ALA A 121 20.22 -5.92 -0.73
CA ALA A 121 19.26 -4.84 -0.96
C ALA A 121 18.12 -5.26 -1.91
N ASP A 122 18.44 -6.00 -2.97
CA ASP A 122 17.47 -6.47 -3.96
C ASP A 122 16.57 -7.55 -3.34
N LEU A 123 17.17 -8.48 -2.61
CA LEU A 123 16.46 -9.52 -1.87
C LEU A 123 15.54 -8.92 -0.79
N ALA A 124 16.00 -7.90 -0.06
CA ALA A 124 15.20 -7.21 0.94
C ALA A 124 13.93 -6.64 0.32
N ILE A 125 14.05 -5.91 -0.78
CA ILE A 125 12.91 -5.33 -1.49
C ILE A 125 11.99 -6.42 -2.03
N ARG A 126 12.53 -7.38 -2.77
CA ARG A 126 11.77 -8.44 -3.45
C ARG A 126 10.91 -9.24 -2.48
N TRP A 127 11.47 -9.59 -1.32
CA TRP A 127 10.80 -10.42 -0.33
C TRP A 127 10.16 -9.62 0.80
N SER A 128 10.26 -8.30 0.77
CA SER A 128 9.85 -7.41 1.86
C SER A 128 10.40 -7.83 3.22
N VAL A 129 11.67 -8.22 3.23
CA VAL A 129 12.41 -8.65 4.42
C VAL A 129 13.39 -7.54 4.82
N PRO A 130 13.51 -7.19 6.12
CA PRO A 130 14.49 -6.21 6.56
C PRO A 130 15.92 -6.57 6.12
N PRO A 131 16.73 -5.61 5.64
CA PRO A 131 18.07 -5.89 5.12
C PRO A 131 18.99 -6.62 6.10
N TRP A 132 18.84 -6.37 7.40
CA TRP A 132 19.63 -7.05 8.44
C TRP A 132 19.34 -8.55 8.51
N LEU A 133 18.11 -8.96 8.24
CA LEU A 133 17.72 -10.37 8.26
C LEU A 133 18.19 -11.06 6.99
N VAL A 134 18.06 -10.41 5.82
CA VAL A 134 18.61 -10.92 4.57
C VAL A 134 20.11 -11.21 4.69
N LYS A 135 20.88 -10.25 5.21
CA LYS A 135 22.34 -10.40 5.43
C LYS A 135 22.73 -11.52 6.39
N ARG A 136 21.78 -12.07 7.16
CA ARG A 136 22.03 -13.19 8.07
C ARG A 136 21.93 -14.55 7.37
N PHE A 137 21.25 -14.61 6.22
CA PHE A 137 20.97 -15.85 5.50
C PHE A 137 21.66 -15.92 4.13
N VAL A 138 22.40 -14.88 3.75
CA VAL A 138 23.22 -14.79 2.53
C VAL A 138 24.69 -14.66 2.94
#